data_AF-R7YID2-F1
#
_entry.id   AF-R7YID2-F1
#
_cell.length_a   1.000
_cell.length_b   1.000
_cell.length_c   1.000
_cell.angle_alpha   90.00
_cell.angle_beta   90.00
_cell.angle_gamma   90.00
#
_symmetry.space_group_name_H-M   'P 1'
#
loop_
_entity.id
_entity.type
_entity.pdbx_description
1 polymer ?
#
loop_
_entity_poly.entity_id
_entity_poly.type
_entity_poly.pdbx_seq_one_letter_code
_entity_poly.pdbx_strand_id
1 'polypeptide(L)'
;MSNTNHHEAAESRAQGDTTSASFDAEKVPPAPSGNLSIVFTDIKESTALWETLPGPMERATEMHNRVIRDTISLYGGYEVKVIGDAFMIAFPTAASALLWCMKVQEQLLRTEWPPEILEHTHGKEIRDNNGEIIFCGLSVRMGIHWGNPIAKEDEVTRRKDYIGPMVHRAARALEFADGGHIVVTGESLVELRRELTMTEQEGTAEETGGNARKQA
;
A
#
# COMPACT_ATOMS: atom_id res chain seq x y z
N MET A 1 44.08 -21.28 -20.08
CA MET A 1 42.77 -21.97 -20.06
C MET A 1 42.25 -21.93 -18.63
N SER A 2 40.96 -21.60 -18.51
CA SER A 2 40.07 -21.75 -17.34
C SER A 2 40.10 -20.72 -16.21
N ASN A 3 39.13 -19.79 -16.33
CA ASN A 3 38.38 -19.15 -15.24
C ASN A 3 37.80 -20.19 -14.26
N THR A 4 37.57 -19.81 -12.99
CA THR A 4 36.33 -20.14 -12.28
C THR A 4 36.00 -19.08 -11.22
N ASN A 5 34.72 -18.69 -11.25
CA ASN A 5 33.98 -17.70 -10.47
C ASN A 5 34.14 -17.78 -8.94
N HIS A 6 34.18 -16.60 -8.31
CA HIS A 6 33.76 -16.40 -6.93
C HIS A 6 32.27 -15.97 -6.92
N HIS A 7 31.41 -16.88 -6.50
CA HIS A 7 30.04 -16.64 -6.05
C HIS A 7 29.79 -17.55 -4.83
N GLU A 8 28.84 -17.16 -3.98
CA GLU A 8 28.44 -17.79 -2.71
C GLU A 8 29.19 -17.35 -1.45
N ALA A 9 28.65 -16.32 -0.79
CA ALA A 9 28.63 -16.21 0.65
C ALA A 9 27.57 -15.19 1.09
N ALA A 10 26.32 -15.64 1.32
CA ALA A 10 25.33 -14.94 2.16
C ALA A 10 24.09 -15.81 2.41
N GLU A 11 24.25 -16.96 3.07
CA GLU A 11 23.14 -17.65 3.74
C GLU A 11 23.57 -17.95 5.18
N SER A 12 23.03 -17.20 6.14
CA SER A 12 22.84 -17.59 7.54
C SER A 12 22.54 -16.36 8.39
N ARG A 13 21.33 -16.34 8.95
CA ARG A 13 20.80 -15.64 10.14
C ARG A 13 19.38 -15.16 9.81
N ALA A 14 18.33 -15.41 10.59
CA ALA A 14 18.13 -16.26 11.74
C ALA A 14 16.60 -16.43 11.88
N GLN A 15 16.19 -17.62 12.29
CA GLN A 15 14.82 -18.00 12.62
C GLN A 15 14.37 -17.32 13.91
N GLY A 16 13.16 -16.73 13.92
CA GLY A 16 12.38 -16.44 15.13
C GLY A 16 12.09 -14.95 15.39
N ASP A 17 10.88 -14.50 15.05
CA ASP A 17 9.85 -14.25 16.08
C ASP A 17 8.48 -14.05 15.41
N THR A 18 7.58 -15.01 15.58
CA THR A 18 6.21 -14.96 15.07
C THR A 18 5.30 -14.58 16.22
N THR A 19 5.25 -13.30 16.59
CA THR A 19 4.19 -12.79 17.46
C THR A 19 2.90 -12.71 16.66
N SER A 20 2.12 -13.78 16.72
CA SER A 20 0.74 -13.84 16.28
C SER A 20 -0.11 -12.93 17.16
N ALA A 21 -0.23 -11.66 16.74
CA ALA A 21 -1.32 -10.83 17.20
C ALA A 21 -2.62 -11.47 16.69
N SER A 22 -3.50 -11.87 17.62
CA SER A 22 -4.84 -12.38 17.34
C SER A 22 -5.60 -11.39 16.46
N PHE A 23 -5.72 -11.71 15.18
CA PHE A 23 -6.53 -10.94 14.24
C PHE A 23 -8.00 -11.21 14.55
N ASP A 24 -8.75 -10.17 14.91
CA ASP A 24 -10.22 -10.21 14.96
C ASP A 24 -10.74 -10.48 13.54
N ALA A 25 -10.99 -11.75 13.23
CA ALA A 25 -11.41 -12.24 11.91
C ALA A 25 -12.74 -11.63 11.42
N GLU A 26 -13.50 -10.96 12.30
CA GLU A 26 -14.83 -10.42 12.03
C GLU A 26 -14.81 -9.01 11.40
N LYS A 27 -13.65 -8.33 11.35
CA LYS A 27 -13.50 -6.98 10.77
C LYS A 27 -12.67 -6.89 9.48
N VAL A 28 -12.12 -8.00 9.00
CA VAL A 28 -11.24 -7.99 7.82
C VAL A 28 -12.09 -8.11 6.55
N PRO A 29 -11.98 -7.19 5.57
CA PRO A 29 -12.68 -7.32 4.30
C PRO A 29 -12.34 -8.65 3.60
N PRO A 30 -13.32 -9.30 2.94
CA PRO A 30 -13.07 -10.57 2.28
C PRO A 30 -12.03 -10.41 1.17
N ALA A 31 -11.12 -11.39 1.04
CA ALA A 31 -10.08 -11.35 0.04
C ALA A 31 -10.66 -11.38 -1.39
N PRO A 32 -10.38 -10.35 -2.23
CA PRO A 32 -10.95 -10.23 -3.57
C PRO A 32 -10.50 -11.37 -4.50
N SER A 33 -11.25 -11.59 -5.58
CA SER A 33 -10.98 -12.63 -6.57
C SER A 33 -11.27 -12.13 -7.98
N GLY A 34 -10.64 -12.74 -8.98
CA GLY A 34 -10.76 -12.29 -10.37
C GLY A 34 -9.83 -11.10 -10.63
N ASN A 35 -10.32 -10.10 -11.36
CA ASN A 35 -9.55 -8.87 -11.57
C ASN A 35 -9.56 -8.03 -10.30
N LEU A 36 -8.39 -7.56 -9.88
CA LEU A 36 -8.19 -6.78 -8.68
C LEU A 36 -6.93 -5.91 -8.81
N SER A 37 -6.78 -4.93 -7.92
CA SER A 37 -5.58 -4.13 -7.79
C SER A 37 -4.68 -4.69 -6.70
N ILE A 38 -3.41 -4.90 -7.03
CA ILE A 38 -2.36 -5.13 -6.03
C ILE A 38 -1.64 -3.81 -5.79
N VAL A 39 -1.51 -3.45 -4.52
CA VAL A 39 -0.70 -2.33 -4.05
C VAL A 39 0.45 -2.88 -3.22
N PHE A 40 1.66 -2.44 -3.53
CA PHE A 40 2.80 -2.55 -2.63
C PHE A 40 3.09 -1.18 -2.02
N THR A 41 3.43 -1.18 -0.73
CA THR A 41 3.98 -0.02 -0.04
C THR A 41 5.34 -0.37 0.53
N ASP A 42 6.17 0.64 0.74
CA ASP A 42 7.47 0.49 1.41
C ASP A 42 7.91 1.84 1.98
N ILE A 43 8.65 1.83 3.09
CA ILE A 43 9.17 3.06 3.71
C ILE A 43 10.52 3.38 3.04
N LYS A 44 10.61 4.57 2.44
CA LYS A 44 11.86 5.07 1.88
C LYS A 44 12.92 5.27 2.97
N GLU A 45 14.13 4.80 2.71
CA GLU A 45 15.31 4.95 3.60
C GLU A 45 15.09 4.39 5.02
N SER A 46 14.24 3.37 5.17
CA SER A 46 13.96 2.76 6.47
C SER A 46 15.17 2.08 7.09
N THR A 47 16.01 1.41 6.30
CA THR A 47 17.27 0.83 6.78
C THR A 47 18.14 1.87 7.48
N ALA A 48 18.29 3.06 6.88
CA ALA A 48 19.08 4.13 7.48
C ALA A 48 18.48 4.61 8.80
N LEU A 49 17.15 4.72 8.90
CA LEU A 49 16.46 5.08 10.15
C LEU A 49 16.59 3.99 11.22
N TRP A 50 16.54 2.72 10.84
CA TRP A 50 16.74 1.58 11.76
C TRP A 50 18.17 1.53 12.30
N GLU A 51 19.16 1.83 11.47
CA GLU A 51 20.57 1.87 11.87
C GLU A 51 20.89 3.03 12.82
N THR A 52 20.27 4.21 12.60
CA THR A 52 20.58 5.42 13.38
C THR A 52 19.68 5.61 14.61
N LEU A 53 18.41 5.21 14.52
CA LEU A 53 17.37 5.48 15.52
C LEU A 53 16.49 4.24 15.76
N PRO A 54 17.03 3.08 16.20
CA PRO A 54 16.25 1.84 16.29
C PRO A 54 15.02 1.94 17.19
N GLY A 55 15.13 2.56 18.37
CA GLY A 55 14.00 2.72 19.29
C GLY A 55 12.91 3.67 18.77
N PRO A 56 13.25 4.89 18.29
CA PRO A 56 12.27 5.76 17.63
C PRO A 56 11.67 5.15 16.35
N MET A 57 12.46 4.42 15.56
CA MET A 57 12.01 3.78 14.32
C MET A 57 11.02 2.64 14.58
N GLU A 58 11.21 1.86 15.66
CA GLU A 58 10.24 0.85 16.10
C GLU A 58 8.86 1.49 16.36
N ARG A 59 8.81 2.54 17.20
CA ARG A 59 7.58 3.28 17.49
C ARG A 59 6.96 3.89 16.23
N ALA A 60 7.79 4.48 15.36
CA ALA A 60 7.32 5.05 14.11
C ALA A 60 6.73 3.97 13.19
N THR A 61 7.35 2.79 13.10
CA THR A 61 6.83 1.66 12.32
C THR A 61 5.48 1.19 12.85
N GLU A 62 5.27 1.16 14.16
CA GLU A 62 3.96 0.85 14.75
C GLU A 62 2.89 1.87 14.35
N MET A 63 3.22 3.17 14.39
CA MET A 63 2.31 4.24 13.98
C MET A 63 1.98 4.16 12.48
N HIS A 64 2.98 3.89 11.63
CA HIS A 64 2.81 3.63 10.21
C HIS A 64 1.85 2.45 9.95
N ASN A 65 2.11 1.32 10.61
CA ASN A 65 1.30 0.11 10.46
C ASN A 65 -0.15 0.33 10.90
N ARG A 66 -0.35 1.14 11.94
CA ARG A 66 -1.68 1.54 12.39
C ARG A 66 -2.41 2.38 11.35
N VAL A 67 -1.78 3.41 10.78
CA VAL A 67 -2.37 4.24 9.72
C VAL A 67 -2.81 3.39 8.53
N ILE A 68 -1.95 2.46 8.10
CA ILE A 68 -2.27 1.53 7.02
C ILE A 68 -3.49 0.68 7.37
N ARG A 69 -3.50 0.01 8.53
CA ARG A 69 -4.59 -0.90 8.91
C ARG A 69 -5.92 -0.20 9.15
N ASP A 70 -5.88 0.97 9.78
CA ASP A 70 -7.08 1.78 10.05
C ASP A 70 -7.74 2.27 8.74
N THR A 71 -6.95 2.46 7.68
CA THR A 71 -7.46 2.93 6.38
C THR A 71 -7.84 1.81 5.43
N ILE A 72 -7.17 0.64 5.44
CA ILE A 72 -7.44 -0.48 4.51
C ILE A 72 -8.92 -0.85 4.48
N SER A 73 -9.54 -1.01 5.66
CA SER A 73 -10.92 -1.47 5.78
C SER A 73 -11.94 -0.48 5.21
N LEU A 74 -11.64 0.82 5.23
CA LEU A 74 -12.51 1.88 4.72
C LEU A 74 -12.67 1.84 3.20
N TYR A 75 -11.72 1.26 2.49
CA TYR A 75 -11.70 1.17 1.03
C TYR A 75 -11.90 -0.26 0.52
N GLY A 76 -12.30 -1.18 1.40
CA GLY A 76 -12.50 -2.60 1.06
C GLY A 76 -11.21 -3.33 0.70
N GLY A 77 -10.07 -2.86 1.19
CA GLY A 77 -8.79 -3.51 0.97
C GLY A 77 -8.62 -4.75 1.83
N TYR A 78 -7.81 -5.69 1.35
CA TYR A 78 -7.42 -6.90 2.06
C TYR A 78 -5.90 -6.90 2.25
N GLU A 79 -5.44 -6.82 3.51
CA GLU A 79 -4.02 -6.99 3.85
C GLU A 79 -3.60 -8.42 3.49
N VAL A 80 -2.75 -8.58 2.48
CA VAL A 80 -2.26 -9.90 2.05
C VAL A 80 -1.18 -10.36 3.01
N LYS A 81 -0.14 -9.54 3.15
CA LYS A 81 1.02 -9.80 4.02
C LYS A 81 1.85 -8.55 4.23
N VAL A 82 2.68 -8.61 5.26
CA VAL A 82 3.71 -7.63 5.60
C VAL A 82 5.08 -8.28 5.40
N ILE A 83 6.03 -7.55 4.80
CA ILE A 83 7.40 -7.99 4.56
C ILE A 83 8.33 -6.91 5.11
N GLY A 84 8.77 -7.05 6.36
CA GLY A 84 9.45 -5.96 7.07
C GLY A 84 8.48 -4.83 7.38
N ASP A 85 8.73 -3.65 6.82
CA ASP A 85 7.86 -2.47 6.85
C ASP A 85 7.03 -2.29 5.57
N ALA A 86 7.24 -3.14 4.57
CA ALA A 86 6.47 -3.14 3.33
C ALA A 86 5.14 -3.89 3.48
N PHE A 87 4.08 -3.36 2.88
CA PHE A 87 2.77 -4.04 2.81
C PHE A 87 2.46 -4.49 1.40
N MET A 88 1.83 -5.65 1.29
CA MET A 88 1.12 -6.08 0.09
C MET A 88 -0.38 -6.12 0.38
N ILE A 89 -1.16 -5.36 -0.38
CA ILE A 89 -2.59 -5.17 -0.16
C ILE A 89 -3.34 -5.38 -1.47
N ALA A 90 -4.49 -6.04 -1.40
CA ALA A 90 -5.36 -6.28 -2.55
C ALA A 90 -6.66 -5.48 -2.44
N PHE A 91 -7.07 -4.82 -3.52
CA PHE A 91 -8.31 -4.05 -3.60
C PHE A 91 -9.20 -4.57 -4.73
N PRO A 92 -10.54 -4.58 -4.56
CA PRO A 92 -11.45 -5.08 -5.58
C PRO A 92 -11.53 -4.21 -6.84
N THR A 93 -11.14 -2.93 -6.76
CA THR A 93 -11.22 -1.96 -7.87
C THR A 93 -9.94 -1.13 -7.96
N ALA A 94 -9.69 -0.53 -9.12
CA ALA A 94 -8.54 0.35 -9.33
C ALA A 94 -8.71 1.70 -8.61
N ALA A 95 -9.94 2.23 -8.57
CA ALA A 95 -10.30 3.44 -7.83
C ALA A 95 -10.13 3.27 -6.32
N SER A 96 -10.57 2.16 -5.72
CA SER A 96 -10.41 1.94 -4.28
C SER A 96 -8.94 1.90 -3.87
N ALA A 97 -8.09 1.25 -4.67
CA ALA A 97 -6.65 1.22 -4.44
C ALA A 97 -6.03 2.62 -4.45
N LEU A 98 -6.31 3.42 -5.49
CA LEU A 98 -5.75 4.76 -5.64
C LEU A 98 -6.25 5.71 -4.55
N LEU A 99 -7.56 5.70 -4.26
CA LEU A 99 -8.16 6.49 -3.19
C LEU A 99 -7.56 6.14 -1.82
N TRP A 100 -7.36 4.85 -1.56
CA TRP A 100 -6.70 4.39 -0.34
C TRP A 100 -5.25 4.90 -0.25
N CYS A 101 -4.46 4.79 -1.32
CA CYS A 101 -3.09 5.31 -1.35
C CYS A 101 -3.03 6.81 -1.04
N MET A 102 -3.92 7.61 -1.66
CA MET A 102 -4.02 9.04 -1.37
C MET A 102 -4.41 9.30 0.08
N LYS A 103 -5.33 8.50 0.64
CA LYS A 103 -5.73 8.64 2.04
C LYS A 103 -4.58 8.34 3.00
N VAL A 104 -3.79 7.31 2.72
CA VAL A 104 -2.61 6.99 3.54
C VAL A 104 -1.60 8.13 3.49
N GLN A 105 -1.27 8.66 2.32
CA GLN A 105 -0.35 9.82 2.22
C GLN A 105 -0.86 11.01 3.03
N GLU A 106 -2.16 11.32 2.95
CA GLU A 106 -2.78 12.38 3.74
C GLU A 106 -2.67 12.13 5.25
N GLN A 107 -2.93 10.90 5.70
CA GLN A 107 -2.86 10.56 7.12
C GLN A 107 -1.43 10.59 7.65
N LEU A 108 -0.45 10.10 6.89
CA LEU A 108 0.96 10.11 7.30
C LEU A 108 1.48 11.54 7.52
N LEU A 109 1.02 12.51 6.74
CA LEU A 109 1.35 13.94 6.94
C LEU A 109 0.81 14.51 8.25
N ARG A 110 -0.25 13.91 8.80
CA ARG A 110 -0.93 14.35 10.03
C ARG A 110 -0.53 13.55 11.26
N THR A 111 0.20 12.46 11.08
CA THR A 111 0.66 11.60 12.17
C THR A 111 1.64 12.35 13.08
N GLU A 112 1.45 12.24 14.39
CA GLU A 112 2.32 12.83 15.42
C GLU A 112 3.57 11.97 15.62
N TRP A 113 4.48 11.98 14.64
CA TRP A 113 5.69 11.15 14.66
C TRP A 113 6.59 11.44 15.88
N PRO A 114 7.40 10.45 16.32
CA PRO A 114 8.40 10.68 17.36
C PRO A 114 9.32 11.85 16.99
N PRO A 115 9.62 12.79 17.91
CA PRO A 115 10.45 13.96 17.61
C PRO A 115 11.79 13.61 16.99
N GLU A 116 12.40 12.49 17.41
CA GLU A 116 13.69 12.03 16.90
C GLU A 116 13.64 11.68 15.40
N ILE A 117 12.48 11.20 14.91
CA ILE A 117 12.27 10.96 13.47
C ILE A 117 12.18 12.29 12.72
N LEU A 118 11.50 13.29 13.30
CA LEU A 118 11.35 14.62 12.70
C LEU A 118 12.66 15.43 12.69
N GLU A 119 13.60 15.11 13.58
CA GLU A 119 14.95 15.69 13.58
C GLU A 119 15.88 15.02 12.57
N HIS A 120 15.58 13.79 12.13
CA HIS A 120 16.39 13.04 11.19
C HIS A 120 16.22 13.53 9.74
N THR A 121 17.30 13.49 8.94
CA THR A 121 17.30 13.96 7.55
C THR A 121 16.24 13.31 6.67
N HIS A 122 15.89 12.04 6.96
CA HIS A 122 14.88 11.26 6.22
C HIS A 122 13.45 11.33 6.79
N GLY A 123 13.24 11.99 7.93
CA GLY A 123 11.92 12.14 8.55
C GLY A 123 11.51 13.59 8.84
N LYS A 124 12.41 14.55 8.59
CA LYS A 124 12.15 15.96 8.83
C LYS A 124 10.98 16.50 8.01
N GLU A 125 10.29 17.46 8.60
CA GLU A 125 9.23 18.19 7.94
C GLU A 125 9.77 19.00 6.75
N ILE A 126 9.09 18.92 5.62
CA ILE A 126 9.36 19.73 4.42
C ILE A 126 8.10 20.49 4.07
N ARG A 127 8.26 21.80 3.83
CA ARG A 127 7.20 22.69 3.40
C ARG A 127 7.43 23.18 1.98
N ASP A 128 6.34 23.45 1.27
CA ASP A 128 6.37 24.11 -0.02
C ASP A 128 6.57 25.65 0.13
N ASN A 129 6.54 26.37 -1.00
CA ASN A 129 6.70 27.82 -1.02
C ASN A 129 5.53 28.58 -0.36
N ASN A 130 4.38 27.94 -0.17
CA ASN A 130 3.21 28.50 0.49
C ASN A 130 3.21 28.21 2.00
N GLY A 131 4.20 27.45 2.49
CA GLY A 131 4.30 27.03 3.88
C GLY A 131 3.45 25.81 4.21
N GLU A 132 2.87 25.12 3.22
CA GLU A 132 2.13 23.88 3.41
C GLU A 132 3.09 22.71 3.62
N ILE A 133 2.80 21.85 4.59
CA ILE A 133 3.60 20.63 4.85
C ILE A 133 3.33 19.64 3.71
N ILE A 134 4.40 19.28 3.01
CA ILE A 134 4.38 18.31 1.91
C ILE A 134 5.09 16.99 2.24
N PHE A 135 5.93 16.98 3.29
CA PHE A 135 6.48 15.76 3.90
C PHE A 135 6.59 15.91 5.42
N CYS A 136 6.30 14.85 6.16
CA CYS A 136 6.45 14.80 7.61
C CYS A 136 6.58 13.34 8.08
N GLY A 137 7.69 13.01 8.76
CA GLY A 137 7.98 11.68 9.27
C GLY A 137 8.28 10.64 8.19
N LEU A 138 7.80 9.42 8.39
CA LEU A 138 8.13 8.29 7.51
C LEU A 138 7.55 8.49 6.12
N SER A 139 8.42 8.47 5.10
CA SER A 139 8.04 8.68 3.72
C SER A 139 7.72 7.34 3.03
N VAL A 140 6.45 7.12 2.69
CA VAL A 140 6.00 5.85 2.09
C VAL A 140 5.91 5.99 0.58
N ARG A 141 6.53 5.06 -0.14
CA ARG A 141 6.36 4.89 -1.59
C ARG A 141 5.30 3.82 -1.88
N MET A 142 4.56 3.98 -2.96
CA MET A 142 3.48 3.05 -3.32
C MET A 142 3.47 2.73 -4.82
N GLY A 143 3.20 1.46 -5.16
CA GLY A 143 3.07 0.97 -6.52
C GLY A 143 1.78 0.17 -6.72
N ILE A 144 1.00 0.50 -7.74
CA ILE A 144 -0.31 -0.10 -8.03
C ILE A 144 -0.30 -0.80 -9.40
N HIS A 145 -0.80 -2.04 -9.44
CA HIS A 145 -1.09 -2.76 -10.69
C HIS A 145 -2.47 -3.44 -10.65
N TRP A 146 -3.25 -3.23 -11.70
CA TRP A 146 -4.52 -3.92 -11.96
C TRP A 146 -4.33 -5.17 -12.84
N GLY A 147 -4.93 -6.29 -12.44
CA GLY A 147 -4.93 -7.52 -13.24
C GLY A 147 -5.58 -8.71 -12.53
N ASN A 148 -5.38 -9.91 -13.06
CA ASN A 148 -5.99 -11.16 -12.56
C ASN A 148 -4.93 -12.10 -11.95
N PRO A 149 -4.61 -11.98 -10.65
CA PRO A 149 -3.58 -12.81 -10.02
C PRO A 149 -4.03 -14.25 -9.80
N ILE A 150 -3.04 -15.13 -9.63
CA ILE A 150 -3.29 -16.48 -9.14
C ILE A 150 -3.45 -16.38 -7.62
N ALA A 151 -4.66 -16.60 -7.13
CA ALA A 151 -4.93 -16.69 -5.70
C ALA A 151 -4.54 -18.08 -5.18
N LYS A 152 -3.81 -18.12 -4.07
CA LYS A 152 -3.53 -19.32 -3.28
C LYS A 152 -4.12 -19.15 -1.90
N GLU A 153 -4.79 -20.16 -1.39
CA GLU A 153 -5.28 -20.17 -0.02
C GLU A 153 -4.30 -20.96 0.85
N ASP A 154 -3.92 -20.40 1.98
CA ASP A 154 -3.13 -21.10 2.99
C ASP A 154 -4.04 -22.06 3.77
N GLU A 155 -3.68 -23.34 3.83
CA GLU A 155 -4.53 -24.40 4.39
C GLU A 155 -4.82 -24.24 5.88
N VAL A 156 -3.93 -23.57 6.61
CA VAL A 156 -4.00 -23.41 8.07
C VAL A 156 -4.73 -22.12 8.43
N THR A 157 -4.26 -21.00 7.90
CA THR A 157 -4.78 -19.66 8.22
C THR A 157 -6.01 -19.29 7.42
N ARG A 158 -6.32 -20.02 6.34
CA ARG A 158 -7.41 -19.73 5.39
C ARG A 158 -7.29 -18.36 4.73
N ARG A 159 -6.14 -17.71 4.86
CA ARG A 159 -5.85 -16.43 4.21
C ARG A 159 -5.48 -16.66 2.75
N LYS A 160 -5.91 -15.76 1.89
CA LYS A 160 -5.46 -15.75 0.50
C LYS A 160 -4.12 -15.02 0.38
N ASP A 161 -3.23 -15.60 -0.39
CA ASP A 161 -2.06 -14.98 -0.97
C ASP A 161 -2.24 -14.84 -2.49
N TYR A 162 -1.51 -13.90 -3.10
CA TYR A 162 -1.54 -13.68 -4.54
C TYR A 162 -0.15 -13.84 -5.11
N ILE A 163 -0.04 -14.55 -6.23
CA ILE A 163 1.23 -14.78 -6.92
C ILE A 163 1.10 -14.56 -8.42
N GLY A 164 2.26 -14.52 -9.08
CA GLY A 164 2.36 -14.52 -10.53
C GLY A 164 2.80 -13.17 -11.11
N PRO A 165 2.86 -13.07 -12.45
CA PRO A 165 3.45 -11.93 -13.15
C PRO A 165 2.85 -10.57 -12.77
N MET A 166 1.56 -10.52 -12.46
CA MET A 166 0.85 -9.32 -12.03
C MET A 166 1.35 -8.78 -10.69
N VAL A 167 1.69 -9.66 -9.74
CA VAL A 167 2.28 -9.24 -8.46
C VAL A 167 3.67 -8.64 -8.70
N HIS A 168 4.46 -9.25 -9.59
CA HIS A 168 5.78 -8.72 -9.95
C HIS A 168 5.68 -7.34 -10.65
N ARG A 169 4.62 -7.09 -11.43
CA ARG A 169 4.38 -5.77 -12.04
C ARG A 169 4.05 -4.71 -10.99
N ALA A 170 3.24 -5.03 -9.98
CA ALA A 170 2.97 -4.13 -8.87
C ALA A 170 4.25 -3.79 -8.10
N ALA A 171 5.07 -4.80 -7.78
CA ALA A 171 6.36 -4.59 -7.12
C ALA A 171 7.30 -3.73 -7.96
N ARG A 172 7.38 -3.96 -9.28
CA ARG A 172 8.17 -3.11 -10.18
C ARG A 172 7.64 -1.68 -10.27
N ALA A 173 6.33 -1.47 -10.21
CA ALA A 173 5.78 -0.11 -10.18
C ALA A 173 6.27 0.67 -8.96
N LEU A 174 6.36 0.01 -7.80
CA LEU A 174 6.91 0.59 -6.57
C LEU A 174 8.40 0.98 -6.73
N GLU A 175 9.20 0.21 -7.47
CA GLU A 175 10.63 0.51 -7.70
C GLU A 175 10.86 1.87 -8.40
N PHE A 176 9.87 2.36 -9.16
CA PHE A 176 9.91 3.69 -9.78
C PHE A 176 9.34 4.80 -8.89
N ALA A 177 8.80 4.46 -7.71
CA ALA A 177 8.24 5.40 -6.76
C ALA A 177 9.33 5.91 -5.81
N ASP A 178 9.36 7.23 -5.62
CA ASP A 178 10.09 7.85 -4.53
C ASP A 178 9.20 7.97 -3.29
N GLY A 179 9.75 8.33 -2.14
CA GLY A 179 9.00 8.55 -0.92
C GLY A 179 7.90 9.59 -1.13
N GLY A 180 6.65 9.26 -0.75
CA GLY A 180 5.45 10.06 -1.00
C GLY A 180 4.83 9.88 -2.40
N HIS A 181 5.50 9.18 -3.33
CA HIS A 181 4.94 8.93 -4.66
C HIS A 181 3.96 7.76 -4.65
N ILE A 182 2.95 7.88 -5.52
CA ILE A 182 2.04 6.79 -5.90
C ILE A 182 2.23 6.56 -7.38
N VAL A 183 2.77 5.38 -7.75
CA VAL A 183 2.98 5.01 -9.16
C VAL A 183 1.92 3.98 -9.57
N VAL A 184 1.30 4.22 -10.73
CA VAL A 184 0.28 3.34 -11.31
C VAL A 184 0.77 2.80 -12.66
N THR A 185 0.55 1.51 -12.95
CA THR A 185 0.83 1.00 -14.30
C THR A 185 -0.20 1.47 -15.32
N GLY A 186 0.13 1.33 -16.62
CA GLY A 186 -0.77 1.68 -17.71
C GLY A 186 -2.10 0.92 -17.67
N GLU A 187 -2.09 -0.37 -17.34
CA GLU A 187 -3.30 -1.18 -17.19
C GLU A 187 -4.20 -0.68 -16.06
N SER A 188 -3.59 -0.26 -14.94
CA SER A 188 -4.32 0.35 -13.82
C SER A 188 -4.97 1.65 -14.23
N LEU A 189 -4.26 2.50 -14.99
CA LEU A 189 -4.79 3.76 -15.49
C LEU A 189 -5.94 3.57 -16.48
N VAL A 190 -5.85 2.56 -17.37
CA VAL A 190 -6.94 2.20 -18.29
C VAL A 190 -8.18 1.78 -17.50
N GLU A 191 -8.01 0.94 -16.47
CA GLU A 191 -9.13 0.52 -15.63
C GLU A 191 -9.73 1.68 -14.82
N LEU A 192 -8.90 2.51 -14.19
CA LEU A 192 -9.35 3.71 -13.48
C LEU A 192 -10.21 4.61 -14.37
N ARG A 193 -9.80 4.83 -15.62
CA ARG A 193 -10.59 5.61 -16.59
C ARG A 193 -11.92 4.92 -16.93
N ARG A 194 -11.93 3.60 -17.05
CA ARG A 194 -13.14 2.80 -17.27
C ARG A 194 -14.11 2.96 -16.10
N GLU A 195 -13.63 2.80 -14.87
CA GLU A 195 -14.43 2.92 -13.64
C GLU A 195 -15.01 4.34 -13.49
N LEU A 196 -14.22 5.39 -13.74
CA LEU A 196 -14.70 6.78 -13.67
C LEU A 196 -15.80 7.08 -14.70
N THR A 197 -15.65 6.58 -15.93
CA THR A 197 -16.66 6.78 -16.99
C THR A 197 -18.00 6.11 -16.66
N MET A 198 -17.97 4.94 -16.01
CA MET A 198 -19.19 4.23 -15.62
C MET A 198 -19.97 4.98 -14.53
N THR A 199 -19.26 5.53 -13.53
CA THR A 199 -19.88 6.32 -12.46
C THR A 199 -20.58 7.58 -12.99
N GLU A 200 -20.01 8.25 -14.00
CA GLU A 200 -20.63 9.42 -14.65
C GLU A 200 -21.93 9.07 -15.40
N GLN A 201 -21.99 7.89 -16.02
CA GLN A 201 -23.17 7.41 -16.72
C GLN A 201 -24.28 6.97 -15.76
N GLU A 202 -23.92 6.38 -14.61
CA GLU A 202 -24.87 6.02 -13.56
C GLU A 202 -25.48 7.26 -12.90
N GLY A 203 -24.67 8.28 -12.59
CA GLY A 203 -25.15 9.55 -12.03
C GLY A 203 -26.12 10.30 -12.96
N THR A 204 -25.86 10.28 -14.27
CA THR A 204 -26.75 10.92 -15.26
C THR A 204 -28.06 10.13 -15.50
N ALA A 205 -28.04 8.81 -15.37
CA ALA A 205 -29.22 7.95 -15.43
C ALA A 205 -30.13 8.11 -14.20
N GLU A 206 -29.56 8.28 -13.01
CA GLU A 206 -30.34 8.53 -11.78
C GLU A 206 -31.01 9.92 -11.76
N GLU A 207 -30.34 10.96 -12.27
CA GLU A 207 -30.92 12.30 -12.40
C GLU A 207 -32.09 12.35 -13.39
N THR A 208 -32.01 11.61 -14.50
CA THR A 208 -33.10 11.52 -15.49
C THR A 208 -34.26 10.65 -15.00
N GLY A 209 -34.01 9.60 -14.21
CA GLY A 209 -35.04 8.76 -13.59
C GLY A 209 -35.79 9.44 -12.42
N GLY A 210 -35.11 10.33 -11.67
CA GLY A 210 -35.71 11.07 -10.56
C GLY A 210 -36.74 12.14 -11.00
N ASN A 211 -36.57 12.70 -12.19
CA ASN A 211 -37.44 13.76 -12.71
C ASN A 211 -38.78 13.22 -13.28
N ALA A 212 -38.83 11.92 -13.64
CA ALA A 212 -40.05 11.27 -14.14
C ALA A 212 -41.05 10.86 -13.03
N ARG A 213 -40.61 10.74 -11.77
CA ARG A 213 -41.47 10.32 -10.64
C ARG A 213 -42.14 11.46 -9.87
N LYS A 214 -41.85 12.73 -10.19
CA LYS A 214 -42.47 13.90 -9.54
C LYS A 214 -43.63 14.55 -10.33
N GLN A 215 -44.09 13.93 -11.42
CA GLN A 215 -45.20 14.45 -12.26
C GLN A 215 -46.40 13.50 -12.39
N ALA A 216 -46.54 12.50 -11.50
CA ALA A 216 -47.71 11.62 -11.45
C ALA A 216 -48.49 11.82 -10.16
#